data_AF-D5GF23-F1
#
_entry.id   AF-D5GF23-F1
#
_cell.length_a   1.000
_cell.length_b   1.000
_cell.length_c   1.000
_cell.angle_alpha   90.00
_cell.angle_beta   90.00
_cell.angle_gamma   90.00
#
_symmetry.space_group_name_H-M   'P 1'
#
loop_
_entity.id
_entity.type
_entity.pdbx_description
1 polymer ?
#
loop_
_entity_poly.entity_id
_entity_poly.type
_entity_poly.pdbx_seq_one_letter_code
_entity_poly.pdbx_strand_id
1 'polypeptide(L)'
;MPLTDARIPLESDIRSPFARFRYRRKTLSVTDLVSGVWCEQQFEYSLERGSKRSTPAMKKGRKVHKVLEEQIHSTVQVKITTKEDGWGLKLFNVCQGLLSLRHGGLTRELSVFGFLNGYFIQGIIDEISYTHPRTYVAPKAPPTVASNESSDLDSDGGVLLPIDLTNTSSPPSTSEHELIAYVSDTKTRSTQTIPGGSQLRATVLQLMFYRYLLSGLHAGDVDFTKVLEHFGLDGSKNLSDNLLAQIASLDSEISLEELLENNSLWGLWGILQRKLRESINTIGNTLAISYRSQKYGDIMETKTFDYDEALLTEHLNHTIDWWQGKRPAVGVEIEEAWKCKLPIPPLFR
;
A
#
# COMPACT_ATOMS: atom_id res chain seq x y z
N MET A 1 -12.26 18.47 -36.40
CA MET A 1 -12.39 19.59 -35.44
C MET A 1 -12.56 18.97 -34.05
N PRO A 2 -11.82 19.41 -33.01
CA PRO A 2 -12.02 18.91 -31.66
C PRO A 2 -13.33 19.48 -31.10
N LEU A 3 -14.15 18.62 -30.48
CA LEU A 3 -15.35 19.04 -29.76
C LEU A 3 -14.94 19.94 -28.59
N THR A 4 -15.57 21.11 -28.51
CA THR A 4 -15.32 22.09 -27.45
C THR A 4 -15.77 21.54 -26.10
N ASP A 5 -14.91 21.68 -25.09
CA ASP A 5 -15.14 21.23 -23.71
C ASP A 5 -16.11 22.17 -22.98
N ALA A 6 -17.36 22.19 -23.46
CA ALA A 6 -18.46 22.92 -22.84
C ALA A 6 -18.82 22.20 -21.53
N ARG A 7 -18.62 22.88 -20.40
CA ARG A 7 -18.93 22.31 -19.07
C ARG A 7 -20.42 22.01 -18.98
N ILE A 8 -20.78 20.73 -19.12
CA ILE A 8 -22.13 20.22 -18.85
C ILE A 8 -22.50 20.61 -17.41
N PRO A 9 -23.69 21.21 -17.16
CA PRO A 9 -24.15 21.49 -15.80
C PRO A 9 -24.18 20.22 -14.96
N LEU A 10 -23.65 20.28 -13.74
CA LEU A 10 -23.47 19.12 -12.84
C LEU A 10 -24.77 18.31 -12.64
N GLU A 11 -25.92 18.97 -12.59
CA GLU A 11 -27.25 18.37 -12.42
C GLU A 11 -27.77 17.59 -13.65
N SER A 12 -27.02 17.55 -14.76
CA SER A 12 -27.41 16.90 -16.02
C SER A 12 -26.44 15.81 -16.50
N ASP A 13 -25.37 15.54 -15.76
CA ASP A 13 -24.34 14.55 -16.15
C ASP A 13 -24.75 13.12 -15.77
N ILE A 14 -25.58 12.48 -16.61
CA ILE A 14 -26.11 11.12 -16.44
C ILE A 14 -25.07 9.99 -16.52
N ARG A 15 -23.77 10.30 -16.68
CA ARG A 15 -22.71 9.29 -16.76
C ARG A 15 -22.44 8.69 -15.39
N SER A 16 -22.05 7.40 -15.35
CA SER A 16 -21.65 6.76 -14.10
C SER A 16 -20.44 7.47 -13.44
N PRO A 17 -20.29 7.44 -12.10
CA PRO A 17 -19.13 8.02 -11.42
C PRO A 17 -17.78 7.54 -11.98
N PHE A 18 -17.68 6.28 -12.44
CA PHE A 18 -16.48 5.80 -13.10
C PHE A 18 -16.22 6.53 -14.44
N ALA A 19 -17.24 6.66 -15.28
CA ALA A 19 -17.15 7.38 -16.55
C ALA A 19 -16.87 8.88 -16.38
N ARG A 20 -17.35 9.49 -15.29
CA ARG A 20 -17.10 10.90 -14.93
C ARG A 20 -15.67 11.10 -14.43
N PHE A 21 -15.24 10.32 -13.43
CA PHE A 21 -14.04 10.63 -12.62
C PHE A 21 -12.83 9.73 -12.86
N ARG A 22 -12.98 8.56 -13.51
CA ARG A 22 -11.91 7.56 -13.66
C ARG A 22 -11.67 7.09 -15.09
N TYR A 23 -12.57 7.38 -16.04
CA TYR A 23 -12.45 7.05 -17.47
C TYR A 23 -11.05 7.24 -18.07
N ARG A 24 -10.44 8.43 -17.91
CA ARG A 24 -9.09 8.73 -18.46
C ARG A 24 -7.97 7.83 -17.91
N ARG A 25 -8.13 7.29 -16.69
CA ARG A 25 -7.17 6.37 -16.05
C ARG A 25 -7.55 4.90 -16.22
N LYS A 26 -8.79 4.61 -16.64
CA LYS A 26 -9.38 3.27 -16.73
C LYS A 26 -9.21 2.39 -15.46
N THR A 27 -9.00 3.00 -14.30
CA THR A 27 -8.51 2.31 -13.10
C THR A 27 -9.21 2.85 -11.87
N LEU A 28 -9.57 1.96 -10.95
CA LEU A 28 -9.90 2.31 -9.57
C LEU A 28 -8.70 1.97 -8.67
N SER A 29 -8.37 2.86 -7.74
CA SER A 29 -7.44 2.52 -6.66
C SER A 29 -8.17 1.80 -5.52
N VAL A 30 -7.48 1.03 -4.68
CA VAL A 30 -8.08 0.52 -3.44
C VAL A 30 -8.59 1.67 -2.56
N THR A 31 -7.90 2.82 -2.57
CA THR A 31 -8.38 4.08 -1.97
C THR A 31 -9.74 4.53 -2.53
N ASP A 32 -10.00 4.35 -3.82
CA ASP A 32 -11.31 4.64 -4.44
C ASP A 32 -12.41 3.66 -3.98
N LEU A 33 -12.04 2.44 -3.59
CA LEU A 33 -12.97 1.44 -3.07
C LEU A 33 -13.31 1.67 -1.58
N VAL A 34 -12.42 2.30 -0.80
CA VAL A 34 -12.64 2.50 0.66
C VAL A 34 -12.97 3.94 1.06
N SER A 35 -12.77 4.94 0.19
CA SER A 35 -13.02 6.35 0.54
C SER A 35 -14.49 6.65 0.87
N GLY A 36 -15.44 5.92 0.26
CA GLY A 36 -16.87 6.05 0.56
C GLY A 36 -17.26 5.64 1.99
N VAL A 37 -16.49 4.76 2.63
CA VAL A 37 -16.78 4.22 3.98
C VAL A 37 -16.86 5.30 5.06
N TRP A 38 -16.22 6.46 4.85
CA TRP A 38 -16.34 7.59 5.76
C TRP A 38 -17.68 8.33 5.61
N CYS A 39 -18.09 8.60 4.38
CA CYS A 39 -19.39 9.12 3.95
C CYS A 39 -19.36 9.23 2.42
N GLU A 40 -20.27 8.56 1.70
CA GLU A 40 -20.21 8.54 0.24
C GLU A 40 -20.57 9.89 -0.36
N GLN A 41 -21.55 10.61 0.19
CA GLN A 41 -21.87 11.99 -0.25
C GLN A 41 -20.67 12.94 -0.13
N GLN A 42 -19.86 12.82 0.93
CA GLN A 42 -18.63 13.61 1.06
C GLN A 42 -17.57 13.18 0.03
N PHE A 43 -17.49 11.88 -0.26
CA PHE A 43 -16.57 11.35 -1.26
C PHE A 43 -16.94 11.82 -2.67
N GLU A 44 -18.19 11.68 -3.08
CA GLU A 44 -18.74 12.16 -4.35
C GLU A 44 -18.50 13.67 -4.53
N TYR A 45 -18.87 14.49 -3.55
CA TYR A 45 -18.60 15.93 -3.57
C TYR A 45 -17.10 16.25 -3.73
N SER A 46 -16.21 15.45 -3.13
CA SER A 46 -14.75 15.63 -3.27
C SER A 46 -14.21 15.24 -4.65
N LEU A 47 -14.90 14.36 -5.39
CA LEU A 47 -14.57 14.06 -6.79
C LEU A 47 -15.03 15.21 -7.71
N GLU A 48 -16.18 15.81 -7.43
CA GLU A 48 -16.75 16.92 -8.23
C GLU A 48 -16.02 18.26 -8.02
N ARG A 49 -15.72 18.61 -6.76
CA ARG A 49 -15.09 19.90 -6.42
C ARG A 49 -13.56 19.85 -6.37
N GLY A 50 -12.98 18.67 -6.50
CA GLY A 50 -11.55 18.43 -6.42
C GLY A 50 -11.05 18.13 -5.00
N SER A 51 -9.87 17.49 -4.94
CA SER A 51 -9.34 16.86 -3.73
C SER A 51 -9.17 17.78 -2.52
N LYS A 52 -9.38 17.21 -1.33
CA LYS A 52 -9.08 17.83 -0.03
C LYS A 52 -7.65 18.40 -0.02
N ARG A 53 -7.50 19.67 0.40
CA ARG A 53 -6.20 20.35 0.54
C ARG A 53 -5.26 19.54 1.44
N SER A 54 -4.01 19.34 1.02
CA SER A 54 -3.00 18.62 1.80
C SER A 54 -2.71 19.35 3.13
N THR A 55 -3.11 18.73 4.25
CA THR A 55 -2.95 19.31 5.59
C THR A 55 -1.51 19.15 6.10
N PRO A 56 -1.07 19.95 7.10
CA PRO A 56 0.23 19.76 7.74
C PRO A 56 0.41 18.34 8.31
N ALA A 57 -0.65 17.74 8.86
CA ALA A 57 -0.63 16.37 9.37
C ALA A 57 -0.43 15.33 8.24
N MET A 58 -1.07 15.51 7.07
CA MET A 58 -0.82 14.65 5.90
C MET A 58 0.61 14.77 5.38
N LYS A 59 1.19 15.99 5.37
CA LYS A 59 2.58 16.21 4.97
C LYS A 59 3.57 15.56 5.95
N LYS A 60 3.32 15.64 7.26
CA LYS A 60 4.10 14.92 8.28
C LYS A 60 3.99 13.41 8.11
N GLY A 61 2.78 12.89 7.88
CA GLY A 61 2.57 11.45 7.62
C GLY A 61 3.40 10.95 6.43
N ARG A 62 3.34 11.63 5.29
CA ARG A 62 4.16 11.28 4.11
C ARG A 62 5.67 11.28 4.40
N LYS A 63 6.18 12.16 5.26
CA LYS A 63 7.59 12.13 5.66
C LYS A 63 7.93 10.87 6.45
N VAL A 64 7.04 10.39 7.33
CA VAL A 64 7.26 9.15 8.08
C VAL A 64 7.23 7.93 7.14
N HIS A 65 6.27 7.83 6.21
CA HIS A 65 6.27 6.74 5.22
C HIS A 65 7.54 6.75 4.37
N LYS A 66 7.95 7.93 3.87
CA LYS A 66 9.21 8.06 3.11
C LYS A 66 10.43 7.61 3.91
N VAL A 67 10.52 7.95 5.21
CA VAL A 67 11.60 7.45 6.08
C VAL A 67 11.53 5.93 6.30
N LEU A 68 10.34 5.34 6.30
CA LEU A 68 10.16 3.87 6.40
C LEU A 68 10.50 3.16 5.07
N GLU A 69 10.15 3.75 3.93
CA GLU A 69 10.56 3.30 2.59
C GLU A 69 12.10 3.31 2.47
N GLU A 70 12.73 4.44 2.84
CA GLU A 70 14.18 4.68 2.80
C GLU A 70 15.00 3.82 3.79
N GLN A 71 14.37 3.04 4.66
CA GLN A 71 15.05 2.05 5.51
C GLN A 71 15.46 0.78 4.76
N ILE A 72 14.78 0.45 3.65
CA ILE A 72 15.01 -0.79 2.91
C ILE A 72 15.15 -0.59 1.40
N HIS A 73 14.66 0.51 0.84
CA HIS A 73 14.72 0.83 -0.59
C HIS A 73 15.37 2.20 -0.82
N SER A 74 16.12 2.38 -1.92
CA SER A 74 16.59 3.68 -2.36
C SER A 74 15.72 4.23 -3.48
N THR A 75 15.16 5.44 -3.31
CA THR A 75 14.31 6.05 -4.34
C THR A 75 15.16 6.70 -5.44
N VAL A 76 15.24 6.09 -6.62
CA VAL A 76 15.90 6.67 -7.80
C VAL A 76 14.87 7.20 -8.81
N GLN A 77 15.14 8.36 -9.40
CA GLN A 77 14.25 8.99 -10.37
C GLN A 77 14.46 8.40 -11.77
N VAL A 78 13.49 7.59 -12.22
CA VAL A 78 13.54 6.93 -13.54
C VAL A 78 12.72 7.71 -14.58
N LYS A 79 13.34 8.04 -15.71
CA LYS A 79 12.70 8.75 -16.83
C LYS A 79 12.00 7.79 -17.79
N ILE A 80 10.70 7.60 -17.56
CA ILE A 80 9.77 6.87 -18.44
C ILE A 80 9.62 7.61 -19.79
N THR A 81 9.71 6.90 -20.93
CA THR A 81 9.54 7.49 -22.27
C THR A 81 8.30 6.96 -23.00
N THR A 82 7.94 5.70 -22.76
CA THR A 82 6.79 5.01 -23.36
C THR A 82 5.80 4.53 -22.29
N LYS A 83 4.61 4.07 -22.70
CA LYS A 83 3.68 3.43 -21.77
C LYS A 83 4.23 2.08 -21.29
N GLU A 84 4.93 1.39 -22.18
CA GLU A 84 5.56 0.09 -21.91
C GLU A 84 6.66 0.27 -20.86
N ASP A 85 7.51 1.30 -20.95
CA ASP A 85 8.50 1.63 -19.89
C ASP A 85 7.83 1.81 -18.52
N GLY A 86 6.69 2.53 -18.47
CA GLY A 86 5.99 2.79 -17.22
C GLY A 86 5.40 1.54 -16.57
N TRP A 87 4.99 0.56 -17.39
CA TRP A 87 4.57 -0.75 -16.91
C TRP A 87 5.76 -1.66 -16.59
N GLY A 88 6.84 -1.61 -17.37
CA GLY A 88 8.07 -2.36 -17.11
C GLY A 88 8.69 -1.96 -15.77
N LEU A 89 8.82 -0.66 -15.50
CA LEU A 89 9.26 -0.16 -14.19
C LEU A 89 8.33 -0.61 -13.05
N LYS A 90 7.00 -0.66 -13.29
CA LYS A 90 6.04 -1.14 -12.28
C LYS A 90 6.25 -2.62 -11.97
N LEU A 91 6.43 -3.47 -12.98
CA LEU A 91 6.71 -4.90 -12.81
C LEU A 91 8.07 -5.12 -12.13
N PHE A 92 9.10 -4.42 -12.59
CA PHE A 92 10.45 -4.45 -12.02
C PHE A 92 10.45 -4.09 -10.52
N ASN A 93 9.76 -3.02 -10.13
CA ASN A 93 9.65 -2.63 -8.72
C ASN A 93 8.94 -3.68 -7.86
N VAL A 94 7.97 -4.42 -8.41
CA VAL A 94 7.35 -5.56 -7.71
C VAL A 94 8.34 -6.70 -7.55
N CYS A 95 9.11 -7.05 -8.59
CA CYS A 95 10.16 -8.07 -8.49
C CYS A 95 11.23 -7.70 -7.45
N GLN A 96 11.70 -6.45 -7.43
CA GLN A 96 12.64 -5.94 -6.43
C GLN A 96 12.06 -6.01 -5.01
N GLY A 97 10.79 -5.64 -4.82
CA GLY A 97 10.13 -5.76 -3.53
C GLY A 97 9.99 -7.22 -3.05
N LEU A 98 9.69 -8.16 -3.96
CA LEU A 98 9.64 -9.59 -3.65
C LEU A 98 11.01 -10.18 -3.28
N LEU A 99 12.08 -9.71 -3.93
CA LEU A 99 13.46 -10.08 -3.60
C LEU A 99 13.87 -9.55 -2.22
N SER A 100 13.57 -8.27 -1.93
CA SER A 100 13.74 -7.67 -0.60
C SER A 100 12.98 -8.45 0.49
N LEU A 101 11.73 -8.87 0.20
CA LEU A 101 10.94 -9.73 1.07
C LEU A 101 11.61 -11.10 1.30
N ARG A 102 12.16 -11.72 0.25
CA ARG A 102 12.83 -13.03 0.33
C ARG A 102 14.10 -13.01 1.18
N HIS A 103 14.96 -12.01 0.99
CA HIS A 103 16.25 -11.95 1.68
C HIS A 103 16.19 -11.25 3.05
N GLY A 104 15.36 -10.20 3.19
CA GLY A 104 15.22 -9.41 4.42
C GLY A 104 14.00 -9.76 5.29
N GLY A 105 13.07 -10.58 4.80
CA GLY A 105 11.82 -10.91 5.50
C GLY A 105 10.81 -9.75 5.60
N LEU A 106 11.04 -8.66 4.85
CA LEU A 106 10.26 -7.43 4.86
C LEU A 106 10.33 -6.75 3.48
N THR A 107 9.22 -6.20 3.00
CA THR A 107 9.20 -5.23 1.89
C THR A 107 8.14 -4.15 2.12
N ARG A 108 8.24 -3.01 1.41
CA ARG A 108 7.38 -1.84 1.55
C ARG A 108 7.01 -1.21 0.22
N GLU A 109 5.88 -0.52 0.17
CA GLU A 109 5.32 0.12 -1.02
C GLU A 109 5.15 -0.84 -2.23
N LEU A 110 4.79 -2.11 -1.98
CA LEU A 110 4.64 -3.12 -3.03
C LEU A 110 3.36 -2.88 -3.85
N SER A 111 3.49 -2.66 -5.15
CA SER A 111 2.34 -2.49 -6.05
C SER A 111 1.58 -3.81 -6.27
N VAL A 112 0.27 -3.81 -6.05
CA VAL A 112 -0.63 -4.93 -6.35
C VAL A 112 -1.77 -4.51 -7.26
N PHE A 113 -2.29 -5.42 -8.09
CA PHE A 113 -3.33 -5.11 -9.06
C PHE A 113 -4.04 -6.37 -9.58
N GLY A 114 -5.23 -6.19 -10.15
CA GLY A 114 -6.04 -7.27 -10.72
C GLY A 114 -7.36 -6.73 -11.28
N PHE A 115 -8.21 -7.62 -11.80
CA PHE A 115 -9.56 -7.27 -12.24
C PHE A 115 -10.60 -7.71 -11.21
N LEU A 116 -11.51 -6.81 -10.83
CA LEU A 116 -12.66 -7.08 -9.95
C LEU A 116 -13.92 -6.49 -10.57
N ASN A 117 -14.96 -7.32 -10.71
CA ASN A 117 -16.26 -6.95 -11.33
C ASN A 117 -16.11 -6.20 -12.69
N GLY A 118 -15.12 -6.60 -13.50
CA GLY A 118 -14.80 -5.97 -14.79
C GLY A 118 -13.96 -4.69 -14.73
N TYR A 119 -13.60 -4.20 -13.53
CA TYR A 119 -12.74 -3.04 -13.34
C TYR A 119 -11.31 -3.44 -13.03
N PHE A 120 -10.35 -2.76 -13.65
CA PHE A 120 -8.96 -2.84 -13.24
C PHE A 120 -8.76 -2.08 -11.92
N ILE A 121 -8.34 -2.80 -10.88
CA ILE A 121 -8.07 -2.29 -9.54
C ILE A 121 -6.56 -2.31 -9.29
N GLN A 122 -6.03 -1.29 -8.60
CA GLN A 122 -4.65 -1.32 -8.11
C GLN A 122 -4.51 -0.73 -6.70
N GLY A 123 -3.53 -1.23 -5.96
CA GLY A 123 -3.13 -0.79 -4.64
C GLY A 123 -1.61 -0.69 -4.52
N ILE A 124 -1.15 -0.07 -3.43
CA ILE A 124 0.24 -0.09 -3.00
C ILE A 124 0.21 -0.52 -1.54
N ILE A 125 0.82 -1.64 -1.23
CA ILE A 125 0.86 -2.20 0.11
C ILE A 125 1.99 -1.53 0.88
N ASP A 126 1.65 -0.80 1.95
CA ASP A 126 2.63 -0.12 2.82
C ASP A 126 3.75 -1.07 3.25
N GLU A 127 3.41 -2.27 3.72
CA GLU A 127 4.36 -3.24 4.27
C GLU A 127 3.87 -4.69 4.13
N ILE A 128 4.81 -5.61 3.82
CA ILE A 128 4.62 -7.06 3.83
C ILE A 128 5.79 -7.68 4.59
N SER A 129 5.55 -8.65 5.47
CA SER A 129 6.60 -9.36 6.21
C SER A 129 6.26 -10.83 6.44
N TYR A 130 7.26 -11.69 6.64
CA TYR A 130 7.06 -13.04 7.17
C TYR A 130 6.80 -13.08 8.68
N THR A 131 6.99 -11.96 9.39
CA THR A 131 6.71 -11.89 10.83
C THR A 131 5.21 -11.88 11.07
N HIS A 132 4.67 -12.94 11.67
CA HIS A 132 3.25 -12.99 12.05
C HIS A 132 2.91 -11.81 12.98
N PRO A 133 1.95 -10.94 12.61
CA PRO A 133 1.67 -9.72 13.35
C PRO A 133 1.02 -10.02 14.69
N ARG A 134 1.31 -9.20 15.70
CA ARG A 134 0.73 -9.35 17.05
C ARG A 134 0.16 -8.02 17.52
N THR A 135 -0.89 -8.09 18.34
CA THR A 135 -1.39 -6.92 19.05
C THR A 135 -0.31 -6.35 19.97
N TYR A 136 -0.11 -5.04 19.92
CA TYR A 136 0.85 -4.34 20.76
C TYR A 136 0.22 -3.05 21.29
N VAL A 137 0.51 -2.69 22.53
CA VAL A 137 0.16 -1.39 23.13
C VAL A 137 1.40 -0.86 23.81
N ALA A 138 1.86 0.33 23.44
CA ALA A 138 3.01 0.95 24.09
C ALA A 138 2.69 1.23 25.57
N PRO A 139 3.61 0.95 26.51
CA PRO A 139 3.44 1.32 27.90
C PRO A 139 3.19 2.83 28.02
N LYS A 140 2.10 3.22 28.67
CA LYS A 140 1.88 4.63 29.01
C LYS A 140 3.00 5.02 29.97
N ALA A 141 3.84 5.98 29.59
CA ALA A 141 4.82 6.55 30.50
C ALA A 141 4.08 7.01 31.78
N PRO A 142 4.54 6.61 32.98
CA PRO A 142 3.94 7.10 34.21
C PRO A 142 4.09 8.63 34.27
N PRO A 143 3.16 9.34 34.92
CA PRO A 143 3.32 10.78 35.12
C PRO A 143 4.63 11.02 35.88
N THR A 144 5.59 11.69 35.25
CA THR A 144 6.83 12.10 35.88
C THR A 144 6.51 13.08 37.00
N VAL A 145 6.43 12.57 38.23
CA VAL A 145 6.51 13.39 39.44
C VAL A 145 7.90 14.01 39.42
N ALA A 146 7.96 15.33 39.29
CA ALA A 146 9.22 16.05 39.31
C ALA A 146 9.77 16.09 40.74
N SER A 147 10.52 15.06 41.14
CA SER A 147 11.42 15.13 42.28
C SER A 147 12.72 15.78 41.83
N ASN A 148 12.88 17.06 42.15
CA ASN A 148 14.22 17.58 42.41
C ASN A 148 14.83 16.71 43.51
N GLU A 149 16.06 16.22 43.32
CA GLU A 149 17.20 16.42 44.23
C GLU A 149 18.49 16.11 43.45
N SER A 150 19.60 16.65 43.92
CA SER A 150 20.91 16.65 43.25
C SER A 150 21.98 15.90 44.06
N SER A 151 23.19 15.84 43.51
CA SER A 151 24.48 15.51 44.15
C SER A 151 24.80 14.04 44.49
N ASP A 152 25.71 13.50 43.67
CA ASP A 152 27.05 12.98 44.03
C ASP A 152 27.26 11.56 44.60
N LEU A 153 27.87 10.73 43.74
CA LEU A 153 29.07 9.88 43.93
C LEU A 153 29.27 9.10 45.25
N ASP A 154 29.47 7.77 45.18
CA ASP A 154 30.83 7.23 44.92
C ASP A 154 30.88 5.72 44.53
N SER A 155 32.09 5.25 44.20
CA SER A 155 32.43 3.99 43.50
C SER A 155 32.45 2.69 44.32
N ASP A 156 31.90 1.60 43.74
CA ASP A 156 32.53 0.26 43.58
C ASP A 156 31.69 -0.57 42.56
N GLY A 157 32.12 -1.66 41.90
CA GLY A 157 33.44 -2.31 41.78
C GLY A 157 33.32 -3.72 41.16
N GLY A 158 33.94 -4.00 40.00
CA GLY A 158 34.02 -5.36 39.44
C GLY A 158 34.06 -5.50 37.92
N VAL A 159 35.07 -6.22 37.40
CA VAL A 159 35.21 -6.66 36.00
C VAL A 159 35.40 -8.17 35.97
N LEU A 160 34.64 -8.89 35.13
CA LEU A 160 34.98 -10.25 34.69
C LEU A 160 34.63 -10.46 33.19
N LEU A 161 35.25 -11.48 32.62
CA LEU A 161 35.69 -11.58 31.21
C LEU A 161 34.85 -12.58 30.36
N PRO A 162 35.06 -12.69 29.03
CA PRO A 162 34.07 -13.24 28.11
C PRO A 162 34.06 -14.77 28.01
N ILE A 163 32.90 -15.34 27.64
CA ILE A 163 32.72 -16.78 27.45
C ILE A 163 32.58 -17.14 25.96
N ASP A 164 33.68 -17.73 25.48
CA ASP A 164 33.81 -18.86 24.56
C ASP A 164 32.98 -18.97 23.25
N LEU A 165 33.71 -18.97 22.14
CA LEU A 165 33.25 -19.18 20.76
C LEU A 165 33.68 -20.56 20.23
N THR A 166 33.44 -21.63 20.98
CA THR A 166 33.72 -23.01 20.51
C THR A 166 32.57 -23.99 20.75
N ASN A 167 31.50 -23.88 19.96
CA ASN A 167 30.55 -24.98 19.75
C ASN A 167 30.28 -25.18 18.26
N THR A 168 31.14 -25.96 17.62
CA THR A 168 30.87 -26.60 16.32
C THR A 168 29.79 -27.64 16.48
N SER A 169 28.53 -27.23 16.40
CA SER A 169 27.43 -28.11 16.00
C SER A 169 27.28 -28.06 14.47
N SER A 170 27.10 -29.24 13.87
CA SER A 170 26.79 -29.40 12.45
C SER A 170 25.57 -28.55 12.08
N PRO A 171 25.47 -28.02 10.84
CA PRO A 171 24.29 -27.28 10.43
C PRO A 171 23.05 -28.17 10.60
N PRO A 172 22.03 -27.76 11.37
CA PRO A 172 20.77 -28.47 11.36
C PRO A 172 20.21 -28.37 9.94
N SER A 173 19.82 -29.52 9.38
CA SER A 173 19.12 -29.57 8.10
C SER A 173 17.92 -28.64 8.17
N THR A 174 17.96 -27.55 7.40
CA THR A 174 16.92 -26.52 7.40
C THR A 174 15.60 -27.17 7.00
N SER A 175 14.70 -27.33 7.97
CA SER A 175 13.28 -27.39 7.68
C SER A 175 12.95 -26.10 6.94
N GLU A 176 12.47 -26.20 5.70
CA GLU A 176 11.95 -25.05 4.97
C GLU A 176 10.78 -24.47 5.78
N HIS A 177 11.05 -23.37 6.50
CA HIS A 177 10.02 -22.65 7.22
C HIS A 177 9.10 -22.02 6.18
N GLU A 178 7.81 -22.37 6.23
CA GLU A 178 6.80 -21.87 5.30
C GLU A 178 6.82 -20.33 5.28
N LEU A 179 7.12 -19.75 4.11
CA LEU A 179 7.19 -18.32 3.89
C LEU A 179 5.77 -17.74 3.79
N ILE A 180 5.15 -17.55 4.96
CA ILE A 180 3.82 -16.97 5.10
C ILE A 180 3.92 -15.44 5.08
N ALA A 181 3.44 -14.79 4.03
CA ALA A 181 3.45 -13.33 3.91
C ALA A 181 2.24 -12.68 4.59
N TYR A 182 2.48 -11.74 5.51
CA TYR A 182 1.46 -10.96 6.21
C TYR A 182 1.44 -9.52 5.71
N VAL A 183 0.24 -8.95 5.57
CA VAL A 183 0.02 -7.60 5.05
C VAL A 183 -0.26 -6.62 6.20
N SER A 184 0.51 -5.53 6.27
CA SER A 184 0.36 -4.47 7.26
C SER A 184 0.26 -3.07 6.64
N ASP A 185 -0.33 -2.15 7.40
CA ASP A 185 -0.51 -0.74 7.05
C ASP A 185 -0.05 0.14 8.22
N THR A 186 0.67 1.22 7.92
CA THR A 186 1.17 2.14 8.95
C THR A 186 0.34 3.42 8.94
N LYS A 187 -0.38 3.69 10.04
CA LYS A 187 -1.12 4.95 10.21
C LYS A 187 -0.41 5.90 11.18
N THR A 188 -0.01 7.06 10.67
CA THR A 188 0.66 8.08 11.49
C THR A 188 -0.36 8.95 12.24
N ARG A 189 -0.08 9.27 13.51
CA ARG A 189 -0.95 10.06 14.39
C ARG A 189 -0.24 11.30 14.92
N SER A 190 -0.94 12.43 14.93
CA SER A 190 -0.50 13.66 15.61
C SER A 190 -0.91 13.72 17.09
N THR A 191 -1.79 12.80 17.53
CA THR A 191 -2.29 12.67 18.90
C THR A 191 -2.02 11.25 19.42
N GLN A 192 -1.87 11.09 20.74
CA GLN A 192 -1.74 9.76 21.35
C GLN A 192 -3.05 8.96 21.40
N THR A 193 -4.18 9.58 21.01
CA THR A 193 -5.46 8.88 20.84
C THR A 193 -5.48 8.10 19.52
N ILE A 194 -6.12 6.94 19.52
CA ILE A 194 -6.21 6.02 18.38
C ILE A 194 -7.68 5.90 17.93
N PRO A 195 -7.96 5.73 16.63
CA PRO A 195 -9.34 5.67 16.14
C PRO A 195 -10.05 4.42 16.68
N GLY A 196 -11.33 4.59 17.00
CA GLY A 196 -12.22 3.50 17.43
C GLY A 196 -13.25 3.14 16.35
N GLY A 197 -13.76 1.90 16.41
CA GLY A 197 -14.95 1.44 15.70
C GLY A 197 -15.02 1.83 14.21
N SER A 198 -16.04 2.61 13.85
CA SER A 198 -16.34 3.00 12.46
C SER A 198 -15.21 3.76 11.74
N GLN A 199 -14.24 4.32 12.47
CA GLN A 199 -13.06 4.98 11.90
C GLN A 199 -11.99 3.99 11.41
N LEU A 200 -12.05 2.72 11.84
CA LEU A 200 -11.13 1.65 11.43
C LEU A 200 -11.61 0.90 10.18
N ARG A 201 -12.93 0.82 9.96
CA ARG A 201 -13.56 0.00 8.89
C ARG A 201 -12.92 0.24 7.51
N ALA A 202 -12.64 1.51 7.17
CA ALA A 202 -12.01 1.85 5.89
C ALA A 202 -10.59 1.27 5.76
N THR A 203 -9.79 1.26 6.83
CA THR A 203 -8.41 0.72 6.79
C THR A 203 -8.41 -0.81 6.84
N VAL A 204 -9.34 -1.43 7.57
CA VAL A 204 -9.53 -2.89 7.56
C VAL A 204 -9.90 -3.38 6.16
N LEU A 205 -10.88 -2.74 5.51
CA LEU A 205 -11.24 -3.03 4.11
C LEU A 205 -10.08 -2.76 3.13
N GLN A 206 -9.27 -1.71 3.36
CA GLN A 206 -8.09 -1.41 2.55
C GLN A 206 -7.07 -2.57 2.60
N LEU A 207 -6.78 -3.08 3.80
CA LEU A 207 -5.92 -4.24 4.04
C LEU A 207 -6.51 -5.52 3.42
N MET A 208 -7.82 -5.75 3.54
CA MET A 208 -8.49 -6.90 2.93
C MET A 208 -8.39 -6.87 1.40
N PHE A 209 -8.59 -5.71 0.76
CA PHE A 209 -8.35 -5.54 -0.68
C PHE A 209 -6.88 -5.76 -1.06
N TYR A 210 -5.93 -5.27 -0.27
CA TYR A 210 -4.50 -5.49 -0.50
C TYR A 210 -4.14 -6.97 -0.45
N ARG A 211 -4.58 -7.70 0.59
CA ARG A 211 -4.38 -9.15 0.71
C ARG A 211 -5.07 -9.91 -0.41
N TYR A 212 -6.30 -9.56 -0.79
CA TYR A 212 -7.00 -10.17 -1.93
C TYR A 212 -6.22 -9.99 -3.25
N LEU A 213 -5.78 -8.76 -3.56
CA LEU A 213 -5.03 -8.48 -4.81
C LEU A 213 -3.66 -9.17 -4.82
N LEU A 214 -2.98 -9.26 -3.66
CA LEU A 214 -1.75 -10.03 -3.52
C LEU A 214 -2.00 -11.54 -3.73
N SER A 215 -3.11 -12.07 -3.20
CA SER A 215 -3.51 -13.48 -3.40
C SER A 215 -3.81 -13.79 -4.86
N GLY A 216 -4.56 -12.94 -5.57
CA GLY A 216 -4.84 -13.13 -7.00
C GLY A 216 -3.59 -13.04 -7.87
N LEU A 217 -2.61 -12.17 -7.51
CA LEU A 217 -1.31 -12.15 -8.18
C LEU A 217 -0.52 -13.45 -7.92
N HIS A 218 -0.51 -13.94 -6.68
CA HIS A 218 0.25 -15.14 -6.26
C HIS A 218 -0.33 -16.43 -6.85
N ALA A 219 -1.65 -16.58 -6.86
CA ALA A 219 -2.35 -17.69 -7.50
C ALA A 219 -2.25 -17.70 -9.03
N GLY A 220 -1.95 -16.54 -9.64
CA GLY A 220 -1.86 -16.37 -11.09
C GLY A 220 -3.19 -16.00 -11.77
N ASP A 221 -4.20 -15.58 -11.00
CA ASP A 221 -5.54 -15.20 -11.48
C ASP A 221 -5.53 -13.92 -12.34
N VAL A 222 -4.44 -13.15 -12.30
CA VAL A 222 -4.29 -11.92 -13.09
C VAL A 222 -3.92 -12.26 -14.53
N ASP A 223 -4.95 -12.30 -15.38
CA ASP A 223 -4.81 -12.36 -16.84
C ASP A 223 -4.09 -11.11 -17.38
N PHE A 224 -2.79 -11.25 -17.63
CA PHE A 224 -1.95 -10.15 -18.12
C PHE A 224 -2.26 -9.76 -19.57
N THR A 225 -2.82 -10.66 -20.39
CA THR A 225 -3.32 -10.30 -21.74
C THR A 225 -4.39 -9.23 -21.63
N LYS A 226 -5.37 -9.43 -20.74
CA LYS A 226 -6.41 -8.40 -20.46
C LYS A 226 -5.82 -7.10 -19.93
N VAL A 227 -4.73 -7.13 -19.16
CA VAL A 227 -4.03 -5.91 -18.70
C VAL A 227 -3.44 -5.15 -19.90
N LEU A 228 -2.73 -5.85 -20.79
CA LEU A 228 -2.13 -5.25 -22.00
C LEU A 228 -3.19 -4.63 -22.91
N GLU A 229 -4.27 -5.37 -23.21
CA GLU A 229 -5.41 -4.90 -23.99
C GLU A 229 -6.09 -3.67 -23.38
N HIS A 230 -6.38 -3.71 -22.07
CA HIS A 230 -7.08 -2.65 -21.35
C HIS A 230 -6.33 -1.32 -21.39
N PHE A 231 -5.00 -1.34 -21.30
CA PHE A 231 -4.16 -0.14 -21.37
C PHE A 231 -3.68 0.21 -22.80
N GLY A 232 -3.87 -0.69 -23.76
CA GLY A 232 -3.37 -0.56 -25.14
C GLY A 232 -1.84 -0.52 -25.15
N LEU A 233 -1.25 -1.60 -24.64
CA LEU A 233 0.20 -1.86 -24.53
C LEU A 233 0.57 -2.98 -25.49
N ASP A 234 1.78 -2.90 -26.06
CA ASP A 234 2.39 -4.03 -26.74
C ASP A 234 3.22 -4.84 -25.72
N GLY A 235 2.83 -6.09 -25.48
CA GLY A 235 3.48 -6.96 -24.51
C GLY A 235 4.84 -7.48 -24.94
N SER A 236 5.08 -7.56 -26.26
CA SER A 236 6.28 -8.15 -26.88
C SER A 236 7.29 -7.09 -27.32
N LYS A 237 6.90 -5.82 -27.34
CA LYS A 237 7.78 -4.69 -27.61
C LYS A 237 8.85 -4.56 -26.53
N ASN A 238 10.10 -4.36 -26.98
CA ASN A 238 11.23 -4.10 -26.10
C ASN A 238 11.05 -2.81 -25.29
N LEU A 239 11.55 -2.82 -24.06
CA LEU A 239 11.67 -1.64 -23.21
C LEU A 239 12.74 -0.70 -23.80
N SER A 240 12.66 0.59 -23.49
CA SER A 240 13.64 1.55 -24.02
C SER A 240 15.03 1.33 -23.42
N ASP A 241 16.08 1.48 -24.24
CA ASP A 241 17.48 1.45 -23.80
C ASP A 241 17.74 2.42 -22.65
N ASN A 242 17.04 3.55 -22.63
CA ASN A 242 17.10 4.55 -21.57
C ASN A 242 16.56 4.02 -20.23
N LEU A 243 15.47 3.24 -20.24
CA LEU A 243 14.97 2.57 -19.03
C LEU A 243 15.94 1.47 -18.58
N LEU A 244 16.40 0.64 -19.52
CA LEU A 244 17.32 -0.47 -19.24
C LEU A 244 18.65 0.03 -18.66
N ALA A 245 19.25 1.06 -19.24
CA ALA A 245 20.49 1.67 -18.73
C ALA A 245 20.32 2.29 -17.34
N GLN A 246 19.15 2.91 -17.07
CA GLN A 246 18.86 3.42 -15.73
C GLN A 246 18.70 2.28 -14.72
N ILE A 247 17.97 1.21 -15.05
CA ILE A 247 17.85 0.02 -14.19
C ILE A 247 19.20 -0.66 -13.96
N ALA A 248 20.00 -0.85 -15.02
CA ALA A 248 21.33 -1.45 -14.96
C ALA A 248 22.34 -0.66 -14.10
N SER A 249 22.08 0.63 -13.85
CA SER A 249 22.87 1.47 -12.96
C SER A 249 22.46 1.42 -11.49
N LEU A 250 21.35 0.72 -11.18
CA LEU A 250 20.91 0.47 -9.82
C LEU A 250 21.64 -0.74 -9.24
N ASP A 251 21.80 -0.74 -7.92
CA ASP A 251 22.12 -1.96 -7.18
C ASP A 251 20.84 -2.83 -7.11
N SER A 252 20.64 -3.64 -8.16
CA SER A 252 19.49 -4.53 -8.29
C SER A 252 19.91 -6.00 -8.27
N GLU A 253 19.21 -6.80 -7.47
CA GLU A 253 19.42 -8.25 -7.42
C GLU A 253 19.01 -8.99 -8.71
N ILE A 254 18.14 -8.39 -9.53
CA ILE A 254 17.89 -8.86 -10.90
C ILE A 254 19.11 -8.53 -11.75
N SER A 255 19.77 -9.54 -12.28
CA SER A 255 20.95 -9.33 -13.11
C SER A 255 20.59 -8.65 -14.44
N LEU A 256 21.55 -7.90 -15.00
CA LEU A 256 21.37 -7.28 -16.31
C LEU A 256 21.11 -8.32 -17.41
N GLU A 257 21.68 -9.52 -17.27
CA GLU A 257 21.45 -10.65 -18.18
C GLU A 257 20.00 -11.16 -18.09
N GLU A 258 19.48 -11.44 -16.87
CA GLU A 258 18.08 -11.82 -16.65
C GLU A 258 17.12 -10.76 -17.20
N LEU A 259 17.46 -9.46 -17.07
CA LEU A 259 16.66 -8.35 -17.59
C LEU A 259 16.71 -8.23 -19.13
N LEU A 260 17.87 -8.44 -19.76
CA LEU A 260 18.02 -8.34 -21.21
C LEU A 260 17.37 -9.52 -21.96
N GLU A 261 17.48 -10.73 -21.42
CA GLU A 261 16.75 -11.91 -21.92
C GLU A 261 15.23 -11.72 -21.85
N ASN A 262 14.76 -10.98 -20.84
CA ASN A 262 13.35 -10.74 -20.55
C ASN A 262 12.93 -9.29 -20.86
N ASN A 263 13.58 -8.65 -21.84
CA ASN A 263 13.35 -7.26 -22.24
C ASN A 263 12.02 -7.06 -22.99
N SER A 264 10.91 -7.27 -22.29
CA SER A 264 9.54 -7.00 -22.73
C SER A 264 8.61 -7.03 -21.51
N LEU A 265 7.35 -6.60 -21.67
CA LEU A 265 6.38 -6.73 -20.59
C LEU A 265 6.05 -8.21 -20.30
N TRP A 266 6.04 -9.06 -21.32
CA TRP A 266 5.88 -10.51 -21.15
C TRP A 266 7.02 -11.15 -20.37
N GLY A 267 8.27 -10.78 -20.68
CA GLY A 267 9.46 -11.27 -19.96
C GLY A 267 9.44 -10.84 -18.49
N LEU A 268 9.25 -9.54 -18.22
CA LEU A 268 9.15 -9.02 -16.87
C LEU A 268 7.97 -9.63 -16.08
N TRP A 269 6.84 -9.91 -16.73
CA TRP A 269 5.72 -10.62 -16.10
C TRP A 269 6.09 -12.06 -15.73
N GLY A 270 6.81 -12.77 -16.60
CA GLY A 270 7.35 -14.11 -16.31
C GLY A 270 8.34 -14.12 -15.14
N ILE A 271 9.23 -13.12 -15.05
CA ILE A 271 10.09 -12.90 -13.88
C ILE A 271 9.23 -12.69 -12.63
N LEU A 272 8.26 -11.76 -12.66
CA LEU A 272 7.40 -11.46 -11.52
C LEU A 272 6.69 -12.71 -10.99
N GLN A 273 6.01 -13.45 -11.87
CA GLN A 273 5.29 -14.67 -11.49
C GLN A 273 6.21 -15.72 -10.85
N ARG A 274 7.45 -15.84 -11.33
CA ARG A 274 8.46 -16.75 -10.76
C ARG A 274 8.93 -16.27 -9.39
N LYS A 275 9.43 -15.03 -9.27
CA LYS A 275 9.91 -14.48 -7.99
C LYS A 275 8.80 -14.47 -6.93
N LEU A 276 7.54 -14.27 -7.32
CA LEU A 276 6.38 -14.28 -6.42
C LEU A 276 6.12 -15.66 -5.80
N ARG A 277 6.19 -16.74 -6.59
CA ARG A 277 6.11 -18.13 -6.09
C ARG A 277 7.33 -18.54 -5.27
N GLU A 278 8.51 -18.03 -5.61
CA GLU A 278 9.76 -18.32 -4.90
C GLU A 278 9.90 -17.58 -3.56
N SER A 279 9.20 -16.45 -3.40
CA SER A 279 9.24 -15.63 -2.17
C SER A 279 8.09 -15.95 -1.23
N ILE A 280 6.89 -16.24 -1.74
CA ILE A 280 5.71 -16.45 -0.90
C ILE A 280 5.19 -17.88 -1.10
N ASN A 281 5.06 -18.65 -0.02
CA ASN A 281 4.35 -19.93 -0.05
C ASN A 281 2.84 -19.73 0.14
N THR A 282 2.48 -18.97 1.18
CA THR A 282 1.10 -18.74 1.62
C THR A 282 0.94 -17.27 2.01
N ILE A 283 -0.26 -16.71 1.85
CA ILE A 283 -0.57 -15.35 2.32
C ILE A 283 -1.44 -15.46 3.58
N GLY A 284 -0.94 -14.88 4.68
CA GLY A 284 -1.58 -14.93 5.98
C GLY A 284 -2.95 -14.25 5.99
N ASN A 285 -3.87 -14.79 6.80
CA ASN A 285 -5.20 -14.19 6.99
C ASN A 285 -5.20 -13.06 8.03
N THR A 286 -4.20 -13.00 8.91
CA THR A 286 -4.09 -11.95 9.92
C THR A 286 -3.46 -10.69 9.30
N LEU A 287 -4.24 -9.61 9.30
CA LEU A 287 -3.90 -8.28 8.80
C LEU A 287 -3.56 -7.36 9.98
N ALA A 288 -2.70 -6.36 9.78
CA ALA A 288 -2.29 -5.47 10.87
C ALA A 288 -2.31 -3.98 10.53
N ILE A 289 -2.70 -3.15 11.50
CA ILE A 289 -2.54 -1.68 11.45
C ILE A 289 -1.61 -1.26 12.59
N SER A 290 -0.49 -0.64 12.26
CA SER A 290 0.47 -0.09 13.23
C SER A 290 0.34 1.44 13.31
N TYR A 291 -0.01 1.94 14.49
CA TYR A 291 -0.12 3.38 14.75
C TYR A 291 1.22 3.94 15.19
N ARG A 292 1.76 4.91 14.43
CA ARG A 292 3.03 5.57 14.77
C ARG A 292 2.86 7.03 15.16
N SER A 293 3.63 7.49 16.13
CA SER A 293 3.69 8.90 16.52
C SER A 293 4.36 9.75 15.44
N GLN A 294 3.70 10.82 14.97
CA GLN A 294 4.34 11.81 14.09
C GLN A 294 5.41 12.67 14.80
N LYS A 295 5.52 12.59 16.13
CA LYS A 295 6.52 13.35 16.91
C LYS A 295 7.78 12.54 17.19
N TYR A 296 7.62 11.26 17.52
CA TYR A 296 8.71 10.41 18.00
C TYR A 296 9.04 9.24 17.03
N GLY A 297 8.15 8.91 16.08
CA GLY A 297 8.35 7.83 15.10
C GLY A 297 8.11 6.41 15.63
N ASP A 298 7.97 6.26 16.95
CA ASP A 298 7.67 5.01 17.66
C ASP A 298 6.27 4.47 17.34
N ILE A 299 6.10 3.15 17.55
CA ILE A 299 4.81 2.48 17.46
C ILE A 299 4.09 2.67 18.80
N MET A 300 2.89 3.24 18.74
CA MET A 300 1.99 3.48 19.88
C MET A 300 1.09 2.27 20.15
N GLU A 301 0.58 1.64 19.10
CA GLU A 301 -0.30 0.48 19.17
C GLU A 301 -0.27 -0.26 17.83
N THR A 302 -0.37 -1.59 17.85
CA THR A 302 -0.64 -2.41 16.67
C THR A 302 -1.92 -3.19 16.93
N LYS A 303 -2.88 -3.10 15.99
CA LYS A 303 -4.13 -3.87 16.01
C LYS A 303 -4.09 -4.92 14.90
N THR A 304 -4.53 -6.13 15.23
CA THR A 304 -4.68 -7.24 14.27
C THR A 304 -6.15 -7.50 13.98
N PHE A 305 -6.44 -7.96 12.77
CA PHE A 305 -7.77 -8.29 12.27
C PHE A 305 -7.65 -9.51 11.36
N ASP A 306 -8.62 -10.42 11.37
CA ASP A 306 -8.63 -11.51 10.42
C ASP A 306 -9.32 -11.09 9.11
N TYR A 307 -8.86 -11.69 8.02
CA TYR A 307 -9.43 -11.50 6.68
C TYR A 307 -10.84 -12.12 6.60
N ASP A 308 -11.79 -11.33 6.11
CA ASP A 308 -13.19 -11.69 5.94
C ASP A 308 -13.58 -11.47 4.47
N GLU A 309 -13.71 -12.57 3.74
CA GLU A 309 -14.05 -12.56 2.31
C GLU A 309 -15.50 -12.14 2.05
N ALA A 310 -16.42 -12.49 2.96
CA ALA A 310 -17.84 -12.16 2.82
C ALA A 310 -18.05 -10.64 2.98
N LEU A 311 -17.48 -10.06 4.03
CA LEU A 311 -17.49 -8.61 4.27
C LEU A 311 -16.83 -7.84 3.13
N LEU A 312 -15.69 -8.34 2.61
CA LEU A 312 -15.01 -7.71 1.47
C LEU A 312 -15.88 -7.74 0.21
N THR A 313 -16.53 -8.86 -0.06
CA THR A 313 -17.37 -9.08 -1.25
C THR A 313 -18.65 -8.24 -1.20
N GLU A 314 -19.32 -8.18 -0.05
CA GLU A 314 -20.46 -7.29 0.20
C GLU A 314 -20.08 -5.82 -0.06
N HIS A 315 -18.97 -5.36 0.54
CA HIS A 315 -18.48 -4.00 0.39
C HIS A 315 -18.06 -3.68 -1.05
N LEU A 316 -17.39 -4.61 -1.73
CA LEU A 316 -17.00 -4.47 -3.14
C LEU A 316 -18.24 -4.29 -4.01
N ASN A 317 -19.24 -5.18 -3.90
CA ASN A 317 -20.45 -5.12 -4.72
C ASN A 317 -21.21 -3.81 -4.48
N HIS A 318 -21.43 -3.44 -3.21
CA HIS A 318 -22.06 -2.18 -2.84
C HIS A 318 -21.31 -0.97 -3.42
N THR A 319 -19.98 -0.97 -3.40
CA THR A 319 -19.16 0.14 -3.91
C THR A 319 -19.14 0.19 -5.44
N ILE A 320 -19.07 -0.97 -6.12
CA ILE A 320 -19.07 -1.05 -7.57
C ILE A 320 -20.43 -0.64 -8.16
N ASP A 321 -21.55 -0.95 -7.51
CA ASP A 321 -22.86 -0.49 -7.98
C ASP A 321 -22.98 1.04 -8.00
N TRP A 322 -22.36 1.74 -7.04
CA TRP A 322 -22.24 3.21 -7.10
C TRP A 322 -21.28 3.68 -8.19
N TRP A 323 -20.08 3.09 -8.32
CA TRP A 323 -19.16 3.43 -9.42
C TRP A 323 -19.79 3.20 -10.82
N GLN A 324 -20.71 2.25 -10.94
CA GLN A 324 -21.53 1.97 -12.12
C GLN A 324 -22.72 2.91 -12.31
N GLY A 325 -23.10 3.70 -11.30
CA GLY A 325 -24.26 4.59 -11.34
C GLY A 325 -25.62 3.87 -11.18
N LYS A 326 -25.62 2.63 -10.70
CA LYS A 326 -26.87 1.87 -10.41
C LYS A 326 -27.60 2.36 -9.16
N ARG A 327 -26.89 3.05 -8.25
CA ARG A 327 -27.41 3.63 -7.02
C ARG A 327 -26.79 5.01 -6.76
N PRO A 328 -27.50 5.93 -6.07
CA PRO A 328 -26.92 7.19 -5.61
C PRO A 328 -25.93 6.98 -4.46
N ALA A 329 -25.14 8.02 -4.15
CA ALA A 329 -24.30 8.05 -2.96
C ALA A 329 -25.18 8.15 -1.69
N VAL A 330 -24.87 7.33 -0.69
CA VAL A 330 -25.58 7.30 0.59
C VAL A 330 -24.85 8.19 1.61
N GLY A 331 -25.63 8.78 2.52
CA GLY A 331 -25.08 9.50 3.68
C GLY A 331 -24.52 8.52 4.73
N VAL A 332 -24.51 8.98 5.97
CA VAL A 332 -24.36 8.12 7.14
C VAL A 332 -25.54 8.38 8.08
N GLU A 333 -25.75 7.51 9.07
CA GLU A 333 -26.78 7.70 10.09
C GLU A 333 -26.68 9.07 10.78
N ILE A 334 -27.80 9.56 11.32
CA ILE A 334 -27.94 10.93 11.83
C ILE A 334 -26.89 11.25 12.92
N GLU A 335 -26.56 10.27 13.76
CA GLU A 335 -25.56 10.34 14.83
C GLU A 335 -24.13 10.49 14.27
N GLU A 336 -23.87 9.96 13.07
CA GLU A 336 -22.59 10.06 12.39
C GLU A 336 -22.54 11.20 11.35
N ALA A 337 -23.63 11.94 11.10
CA ALA A 337 -23.75 12.94 10.03
C ALA A 337 -22.65 14.02 10.03
N TRP A 338 -21.98 14.24 11.17
CA TRP A 338 -20.76 15.06 11.27
C TRP A 338 -19.61 14.60 10.36
N LYS A 339 -19.57 13.33 9.96
CA LYS A 339 -18.62 12.77 8.99
C LYS A 339 -18.84 13.33 7.59
N CYS A 340 -20.09 13.58 7.20
CA CYS A 340 -20.47 14.09 5.89
C CYS A 340 -20.25 15.60 5.70
N LYS A 341 -19.75 16.32 6.73
CA LYS A 341 -19.41 17.75 6.63
C LYS A 341 -18.50 17.99 5.41
N LEU A 342 -18.97 18.80 4.48
CA LEU A 342 -18.26 19.10 3.25
C LEU A 342 -16.99 19.93 3.57
N PRO A 343 -15.84 19.62 2.94
CA PRO A 343 -14.67 20.47 3.08
C PRO A 343 -14.97 21.86 2.52
N ILE A 344 -14.74 22.91 3.32
CA ILE A 344 -14.98 24.30 2.91
C ILE A 344 -14.21 24.55 1.60
N PRO A 345 -14.90 24.92 0.50
CA PRO A 345 -14.22 25.24 -0.76
C PRO A 345 -13.22 26.35 -0.56
N PRO A 346 -12.12 26.40 -1.33
CA PRO A 346 -11.26 27.57 -1.31
C PRO A 346 -12.09 28.80 -1.68
N LEU A 347 -12.20 29.77 -0.77
CA LEU A 347 -12.49 31.14 -1.16
C LEU A 347 -11.43 31.51 -2.21
N PHE A 348 -11.88 31.89 -3.39
CA PHE A 348 -11.00 32.37 -4.46
C PHE A 348 -10.16 33.52 -3.91
N ARG A 349 -8.84 33.40 -4.05
CA ARG A 349 -7.83 34.43 -3.79
C ARG A 349 -7.06 34.66 -5.08
#